data_AF-A0A101WNL8-F1
#
_entry.id   AF-A0A101WNL8-F1
#
_cell.length_a   1.000
_cell.length_b   1.000
_cell.length_c   1.000
_cell.angle_alpha   90.00
_cell.angle_beta   90.00
_cell.angle_gamma   90.00
#
_symmetry.space_group_name_H-M   'P 1'
#
loop_
_entity.id
_entity.type
_entity.pdbx_description
1 polymer ?
#
loop_
_entity_poly.entity_id
_entity_poly.type
_entity_poly.pdbx_seq_one_letter_code
_entity_poly.pdbx_strand_id
1 'polypeptide(L)'
;MGGAIISKIIKFVRTTLAILSCILLIFSIYAWIAELRISDSEWLAIMASSSLNLFLLFIYWILGIGYIKPSNTKENKVVRILSRIGFGGNIVLLICCILIVIGFGIIP
;
A
#
# COMPACT_ATOMS: atom_id res chain seq x y z
N MET A 1 -31.50 9.83 2.41
CA MET A 1 -30.73 9.06 3.42
C MET A 1 -29.58 8.23 2.83
N GLY A 2 -29.72 7.58 1.67
CA GLY A 2 -28.67 6.70 1.11
C GLY A 2 -27.29 7.35 0.89
N GLY A 3 -27.23 8.57 0.36
CA GLY A 3 -25.94 9.24 0.07
C GLY A 3 -25.03 9.51 1.28
N ALA A 4 -25.61 9.73 2.47
CA ALA A 4 -24.83 9.98 3.69
C ALA A 4 -24.19 8.70 4.25
N ILE A 5 -24.87 7.56 4.11
CA ILE A 5 -24.37 6.24 4.51
C ILE A 5 -23.21 5.83 3.61
N ILE A 6 -23.37 5.98 2.29
CA ILE A 6 -22.33 5.64 1.31
C ILE A 6 -21.07 6.48 1.54
N SER A 7 -21.22 7.77 1.83
CA SER A 7 -20.07 8.64 2.16
C SER A 7 -19.31 8.18 3.42
N LYS A 8 -20.01 7.71 4.46
CA LYS A 8 -19.36 7.16 5.67
C LYS A 8 -18.61 5.86 5.37
N ILE A 9 -19.23 4.94 4.63
CA ILE A 9 -18.61 3.67 4.26
C ILE A 9 -17.32 3.91 3.48
N ILE A 10 -17.33 4.83 2.51
CA ILE A 10 -16.15 5.11 1.68
C ILE A 10 -15.03 5.72 2.50
N LYS A 11 -15.34 6.65 3.43
CA LYS A 11 -14.32 7.19 4.34
C LYS A 11 -13.70 6.10 5.21
N PHE A 12 -14.53 5.17 5.70
CA PHE A 12 -14.06 4.02 6.47
C PHE A 12 -13.14 3.14 5.62
N VAL A 13 -13.59 2.70 4.45
CA VAL A 13 -12.79 1.87 3.52
C VAL A 13 -11.47 2.55 3.17
N ARG A 14 -11.48 3.85 2.86
CA ARG A 14 -10.27 4.61 2.51
C ARG A 14 -9.27 4.70 3.67
N THR A 15 -9.77 4.81 4.90
CA THR A 15 -8.94 4.80 6.12
C THR A 15 -8.35 3.41 6.35
N THR A 16 -9.17 2.36 6.23
CA THR A 16 -8.73 0.97 6.38
C THR A 16 -7.67 0.61 5.34
N LEU A 17 -7.84 1.03 4.08
CA LEU A 17 -6.84 0.84 3.02
C LEU A 17 -5.50 1.50 3.36
N ALA A 18 -5.53 2.73 3.91
CA ALA A 18 -4.31 3.42 4.31
C ALA A 18 -3.60 2.70 5.48
N ILE A 19 -4.35 2.23 6.48
CA ILE A 19 -3.80 1.47 7.62
C ILE A 19 -3.20 0.15 7.14
N LEU A 20 -3.93 -0.59 6.30
CA LEU A 20 -3.48 -1.86 5.74
C LEU A 20 -2.19 -1.69 4.92
N SER A 21 -2.09 -0.59 4.16
CA SER A 21 -0.87 -0.25 3.43
C SER A 21 0.34 -0.04 4.36
N CYS A 22 0.14 0.66 5.48
CA CYS A 22 1.19 0.81 6.50
C CYS A 22 1.59 -0.51 7.15
N ILE A 23 0.63 -1.42 7.41
CA ILE A 23 0.93 -2.74 7.96
C ILE A 23 1.75 -3.57 6.96
N LEU A 24 1.39 -3.56 5.68
CA LEU A 24 2.15 -4.23 4.62
C LEU A 24 3.56 -3.66 4.47
N LEU A 25 3.72 -2.34 4.63
CA LEU A 25 5.04 -1.71 4.65
C LEU A 25 5.90 -2.28 5.79
N ILE A 26 5.36 -2.31 7.02
CA ILE A 26 6.06 -2.82 8.20
C ILE A 26 6.40 -4.30 8.02
N PHE A 27 5.46 -5.10 7.50
CA PHE A 27 5.71 -6.51 7.18
C PHE A 27 6.82 -6.68 6.16
N SER A 28 6.87 -5.85 5.11
CA SER A 28 7.90 -5.91 4.08
C SER A 28 9.29 -5.55 4.64
N ILE A 29 9.36 -4.54 5.51
CA ILE A 29 10.59 -4.17 6.23
C ILE A 29 11.01 -5.29 7.18
N TYR A 30 10.06 -5.90 7.88
CA TYR A 30 10.33 -7.02 8.79
C TYR A 30 10.83 -8.24 8.03
N ALA A 31 10.18 -8.62 6.92
CA ALA A 31 10.60 -9.74 6.08
C ALA A 31 12.01 -9.52 5.52
N TRP A 32 12.36 -8.28 5.19
CA TRP A 32 13.72 -7.89 4.81
C TRP A 32 14.71 -8.11 5.95
N ILE A 33 14.45 -7.54 7.14
CA ILE A 33 15.38 -7.57 8.27
C ILE A 33 15.55 -8.99 8.83
N ALA A 34 14.48 -9.78 8.84
CA ALA A 34 14.47 -11.14 9.35
C ALA A 34 14.90 -12.19 8.31
N GLU A 35 15.28 -11.76 7.10
CA GLU A 35 15.64 -12.64 5.97
C GLU A 35 14.61 -13.77 5.78
N LEU A 36 13.33 -13.39 5.77
CA LEU A 36 12.23 -14.35 5.79
C LEU A 36 12.18 -15.13 4.48
N ARG A 37 12.70 -16.36 4.49
CA ARG A 37 12.71 -17.28 3.35
C ARG A 37 11.35 -17.94 3.16
N ILE A 38 10.71 -17.67 2.02
CA ILE A 38 9.53 -18.39 1.55
C ILE A 38 9.90 -19.07 0.24
N SER A 39 9.81 -20.40 0.19
CA SER A 39 10.16 -21.19 -1.01
C SER A 39 11.58 -20.88 -1.51
N ASP A 40 12.54 -20.85 -0.58
CA ASP A 40 13.96 -20.52 -0.81
C ASP A 40 14.26 -19.08 -1.26
N SER A 41 13.24 -18.22 -1.39
CA SER A 41 13.41 -16.83 -1.78
C SER A 41 13.06 -15.87 -0.65
N GLU A 42 14.04 -15.06 -0.24
CA GLU A 42 13.87 -13.95 0.73
C GLU A 42 13.04 -12.80 0.13
N TRP A 43 13.06 -12.69 -1.21
CA TRP A 43 12.46 -11.60 -1.96
C TRP A 43 10.98 -11.82 -2.26
N LEU A 44 10.53 -13.08 -2.28
CA LEU A 44 9.16 -13.44 -2.65
C LEU A 44 8.13 -12.81 -1.71
N ALA A 45 8.39 -12.83 -0.40
CA ALA A 45 7.51 -12.22 0.61
C ALA A 45 7.35 -10.71 0.38
N ILE A 46 8.47 -10.03 0.08
CA ILE A 46 8.53 -8.58 -0.12
C ILE A 46 7.86 -8.19 -1.43
N MET A 47 8.09 -8.96 -2.49
CA MET A 47 7.51 -8.75 -3.82
C MET A 47 5.99 -8.96 -3.80
N ALA A 48 5.51 -10.03 -3.14
CA ALA A 48 4.09 -10.31 -2.98
C ALA A 48 3.40 -9.21 -2.17
N SER A 49 3.98 -8.81 -1.03
CA SER A 49 3.47 -7.73 -0.18
C SER A 49 3.40 -6.39 -0.92
N SER A 50 4.46 -6.03 -1.65
CA SER A 50 4.52 -4.79 -2.44
C SER A 50 3.54 -4.79 -3.61
N SER A 51 3.34 -5.94 -4.26
CA SER A 51 2.35 -6.10 -5.34
C SER A 51 0.91 -5.97 -4.81
N LEU A 52 0.63 -6.58 -3.66
CA LEU A 52 -0.66 -6.44 -2.98
C LEU A 52 -0.90 -4.98 -2.58
N ASN A 53 0.14 -4.28 -2.11
CA ASN A 53 0.04 -2.88 -1.78
C ASN A 53 -0.21 -1.97 -3.00
N LEU A 54 0.34 -2.30 -4.17
CA LEU A 54 0.01 -1.62 -5.45
C LEU A 54 -1.45 -1.82 -5.85
N PHE A 55 -2.01 -3.00 -5.61
CA PHE A 55 -3.43 -3.26 -5.84
C PHE A 55 -4.32 -2.44 -4.89
N LEU A 56 -3.94 -2.31 -3.62
CA LEU A 56 -4.61 -1.40 -2.66
C LEU A 56 -4.49 0.07 -3.10
N LEU A 57 -3.32 0.44 -3.63
CA LEU A 57 -3.02 1.54 -4.54
C LEU A 57 -4.21 1.93 -5.43
N PHE A 58 -4.46 1.02 -6.35
CA PHE A 58 -5.45 1.15 -7.41
C PHE A 58 -6.87 1.30 -6.86
N ILE A 59 -7.26 0.50 -5.85
CA ILE A 59 -8.56 0.61 -5.20
C ILE A 59 -8.73 1.97 -4.50
N TYR A 60 -7.71 2.41 -3.76
CA TYR A 60 -7.69 3.71 -3.09
C TYR A 60 -7.87 4.87 -4.09
N TRP A 61 -7.23 4.76 -5.26
CA TRP A 61 -7.34 5.74 -6.32
C TRP A 61 -8.71 5.76 -6.99
N ILE A 62 -9.30 4.59 -7.30
CA ILE A 62 -10.67 4.48 -7.85
C ILE A 62 -11.69 5.11 -6.89
N LEU A 63 -11.59 4.80 -5.60
CA LEU A 63 -12.42 5.40 -4.55
C LEU A 63 -12.23 6.92 -4.48
N GLY A 64 -11.01 7.40 -4.77
CA GLY A 64 -10.68 8.82 -4.87
C GLY A 64 -11.34 9.51 -6.07
N ILE A 65 -11.27 8.92 -7.27
CA ILE A 65 -11.81 9.47 -8.52
C ILE A 65 -13.34 9.46 -8.54
N GLY A 66 -13.97 8.38 -8.09
CA GLY A 66 -15.43 8.26 -8.07
C GLY A 66 -16.12 9.20 -7.07
N TYR A 67 -15.38 9.75 -6.11
CA TYR A 67 -15.89 10.64 -5.05
C TYR A 67 -15.27 12.04 -5.06
N ILE A 68 -14.76 12.50 -6.22
CA ILE A 68 -14.33 13.89 -6.42
C ILE A 68 -15.56 14.80 -6.45
N LYS A 69 -16.10 15.08 -5.26
CA LYS A 69 -16.49 16.44 -4.92
C LYS A 69 -15.55 16.90 -3.80
N PRO A 70 -14.52 17.71 -4.11
CA PRO A 70 -13.50 18.13 -3.16
C PRO A 70 -14.00 19.23 -2.21
N SER A 71 -15.31 19.30 -1.93
CA SER A 71 -15.92 20.48 -1.31
C SER A 71 -16.40 20.30 0.12
N ASN A 72 -16.28 19.13 0.76
CA ASN A 72 -16.68 19.04 2.18
C ASN A 72 -16.16 17.87 3.01
N THR A 73 -15.33 16.97 2.46
CA THR A 73 -14.70 15.96 3.30
C THR A 73 -13.44 16.58 3.87
N LYS A 74 -13.49 17.06 5.12
CA LYS A 74 -12.30 17.25 5.96
C LYS A 74 -11.61 15.89 6.09
N GLU A 75 -10.90 15.48 5.05
CA GLU A 75 -10.10 14.29 5.09
C GLU A 75 -9.01 14.54 6.11
N ASN A 76 -8.98 13.69 7.14
CA ASN A 76 -8.14 13.93 8.30
C ASN A 76 -6.69 13.98 7.83
N LYS A 77 -5.96 15.07 8.15
CA LYS A 77 -4.59 15.32 7.65
C LYS A 77 -3.68 14.11 7.89
N VAL A 78 -3.92 13.41 9.00
CA VAL A 78 -3.29 12.15 9.41
C VAL A 78 -3.47 11.02 8.37
N VAL A 79 -4.69 10.76 7.90
CA VAL A 79 -4.97 9.68 6.93
C VAL A 79 -4.28 9.93 5.60
N ARG A 80 -4.20 11.20 5.18
CA ARG A 80 -3.49 11.62 3.96
C ARG A 80 -1.98 11.42 4.06
N ILE A 81 -1.42 11.67 5.24
CA ILE A 81 0.02 11.45 5.50
C ILE A 81 0.30 9.94 5.59
N LEU A 82 -0.53 9.18 6.32
CA LEU A 82 -0.40 7.73 6.41
C LEU A 82 -0.46 7.07 5.02
N SER A 83 -1.43 7.46 4.18
CA SER A 83 -1.52 6.87 2.84
C SER A 83 -0.28 7.19 2.00
N ARG A 84 0.26 8.41 2.07
CA ARG A 84 1.51 8.76 1.39
C ARG A 84 2.70 7.93 1.88
N ILE A 85 2.83 7.73 3.19
CA ILE A 85 3.94 6.95 3.76
C ILE A 85 3.79 5.47 3.44
N GLY A 86 2.61 4.89 3.66
CA GLY A 86 2.33 3.47 3.38
C GLY A 86 2.48 3.13 1.91
N PHE A 87 1.81 3.87 1.02
CA PHE A 87 1.89 3.60 -0.42
C PHE A 87 3.26 4.01 -1.00
N GLY A 88 3.78 5.18 -0.63
CA GLY A 88 5.08 5.66 -1.11
C GLY A 88 6.24 4.77 -0.68
N GLY A 89 6.28 4.36 0.58
CA GLY A 89 7.34 3.48 1.09
C GLY A 89 7.34 2.11 0.41
N ASN A 90 6.15 1.54 0.15
CA ASN A 90 6.04 0.27 -0.56
C ASN A 90 6.45 0.39 -2.03
N ILE A 91 6.21 1.53 -2.69
CA ILE A 91 6.71 1.78 -4.05
C ILE A 91 8.24 1.82 -4.06
N VAL A 92 8.86 2.49 -3.06
CA VAL A 92 10.33 2.50 -2.93
C VAL A 92 10.87 1.10 -2.71
N LEU A 93 10.27 0.32 -1.81
CA LEU A 93 10.66 -1.07 -1.56
C LEU A 93 10.53 -1.94 -2.82
N LEU A 94 9.45 -1.78 -3.58
CA LEU A 94 9.26 -2.48 -4.85
C LEU A 94 10.35 -2.12 -5.86
N ILE A 95 10.68 -0.83 -6.00
CA ILE A 95 11.76 -0.38 -6.90
C ILE A 95 13.10 -0.97 -6.45
N CYS A 96 13.40 -0.97 -5.15
CA CYS A 96 14.60 -1.60 -4.61
C CYS A 96 14.63 -3.11 -4.93
N CYS A 97 13.53 -3.84 -4.74
CA CYS A 97 13.44 -5.25 -5.11
C CYS A 97 13.69 -5.47 -6.61
N ILE A 98 13.08 -4.66 -7.48
CA ILE A 98 13.27 -4.76 -8.93
C ILE A 98 14.72 -4.45 -9.31
N LEU A 99 15.33 -3.40 -8.74
CA LEU A 99 16.72 -3.04 -9.00
C LEU A 99 17.70 -4.12 -8.55
N ILE A 100 17.41 -4.81 -7.45
CA ILE A 100 18.24 -5.93 -6.98
C ILE A 100 18.07 -7.12 -7.92
N VAL A 101 16.83 -7.49 -8.26
CA VAL A 101 16.56 -8.61 -9.18
C VAL A 101 17.16 -8.38 -10.57
N ILE A 102 17.08 -7.15 -11.11
CA ILE A 102 17.63 -6.79 -12.43
C ILE A 102 19.15 -6.56 -12.37
N GLY A 103 19.62 -5.82 -11.36
CA GLY A 103 21.01 -5.38 -11.25
C GLY A 103 21.99 -6.48 -10.82
N PHE A 104 21.52 -7.45 -10.03
CA PHE A 104 22.28 -8.67 -9.75
C PHE A 104 22.04 -9.79 -10.76
N GLY A 105 21.12 -9.60 -11.73
CA GLY A 105 20.51 -10.62 -12.59
C GLY A 105 21.28 -11.92 -12.64
N ILE A 106 20.98 -12.86 -11.71
CA ILE A 106 21.68 -14.11 -11.35
C ILE A 106 21.53 -14.24 -9.80
N ILE A 107 21.24 -15.35 -9.12
CA ILE A 107 21.08 -16.81 -9.32
C ILE A 107 20.40 -17.30 -8.00
N PRO A 108 19.64 -18.42 -8.00
CA PRO A 108 18.41 -18.62 -7.24
C PRO A 108 18.53 -18.53 -5.71
#